data_AF-A0A2V7E7Y3-F1
#
_entry.id   AF-A0A2V7E7Y3-F1
#
_cell.length_a   1.000
_cell.length_b   1.000
_cell.length_c   1.000
_cell.angle_alpha   90.00
_cell.angle_beta   90.00
_cell.angle_gamma   90.00
#
_symmetry.space_group_name_H-M   'P 1'
#
loop_
_entity.id
_entity.type
_entity.pdbx_description
1 polymer ?
#
loop_
_entity_poly.entity_id
_entity_poly.type
_entity_poly.pdbx_seq_one_letter_code
_entity_poly.pdbx_strand_id
1 'polypeptide(L)' 'METDDRILVARCQQGDISAFEPLVEKYRQRVWRLAMNVVRDREDAWDVAQEAFVRAWQALPSFRGSSASS' A
#
# COMPACT_ATOMS: atom_id res chain seq x y z
N MET A 1 2.00 9.96 16.71
CA MET A 1 2.85 10.66 15.73
C MET A 1 2.34 10.33 14.36
N GLU A 2 1.64 11.26 13.71
CA GLU A 2 1.24 11.10 12.31
C GLU A 2 2.49 11.29 11.46
N THR A 3 3.08 10.18 11.00
CA THR A 3 4.21 10.25 10.07
C THR A 3 3.61 10.40 8.68
N ASP A 4 3.96 11.50 8.01
CA ASP A 4 3.46 11.82 6.68
C ASP A 4 3.74 10.66 5.71
N ASP A 5 2.74 10.28 4.91
CA ASP A 5 2.85 9.15 3.98
C ASP A 5 4.04 9.33 3.03
N ARG A 6 4.39 10.57 2.67
CA ARG A 6 5.55 10.87 1.82
C ARG A 6 6.86 10.52 2.51
N ILE A 7 6.96 10.74 3.83
CA ILE A 7 8.16 10.37 4.60
C ILE A 7 8.30 8.84 4.63
N LEU A 8 7.19 8.12 4.88
CA LEU A 8 7.20 6.67 4.88
C LEU A 8 7.55 6.10 3.51
N VAL A 9 6.97 6.66 2.43
CA VAL A 9 7.29 6.28 1.05
C VAL A 9 8.75 6.54 0.71
N ALA A 10 9.29 7.71 1.09
CA ALA A 10 10.71 8.03 0.84
C ALA A 10 11.66 7.09 1.60
N ARG A 11 11.28 6.61 2.78
CA ARG A 11 12.06 5.61 3.53
C ARG A 11 11.97 4.23 2.89
N CYS A 12 10.78 3.80 2.50
CA CYS A 12 10.58 2.55 1.77
C CYS A 12 11.37 2.53 0.44
N GLN A 13 11.45 3.66 -0.27
CA GLN A 13 12.26 3.81 -1.49
C GLN A 13 13.76 3.62 -1.26
N GLN A 14 14.24 3.86 -0.03
CA GLN A 14 15.61 3.61 0.38
C GLN A 14 15.83 2.17 0.88
N GLY A 15 14.80 1.31 0.82
CA GLY A 15 14.86 -0.07 1.29
C GLY A 15 14.46 -0.26 2.76
N ASP A 16 13.92 0.77 3.43
CA ASP A 16 13.45 0.68 4.80
C ASP A 16 12.11 -0.06 4.86
N ILE A 17 12.16 -1.36 5.21
CA ILE A 17 10.98 -2.24 5.30
C ILE A 17 10.06 -1.81 6.45
N SER A 18 10.62 -1.32 7.55
CA SER A 18 9.85 -0.88 8.72
C SER A 18 9.01 0.37 8.43
N ALA A 19 9.37 1.16 7.42
CA ALA A 19 8.54 2.26 6.94
C ALA A 19 7.28 1.79 6.17
N PHE A 20 7.22 0.53 5.73
CA PHE A 20 6.05 -0.01 5.02
C PHE A 20 4.94 -0.47 5.96
N GLU A 21 5.29 -1.01 7.13
CA GLU A 21 4.33 -1.43 8.17
C GLU A 21 3.26 -0.36 8.50
N PRO A 22 3.62 0.90 8.81
CA PRO A 22 2.62 1.93 9.08
C PRO A 22 1.76 2.29 7.86
N LEU A 23 2.28 2.17 6.64
CA LEU A 23 1.48 2.35 5.41
C LEU A 23 0.46 1.21 5.30
N VAL A 24 0.88 -0.04 5.48
CA VAL A 24 -0.02 -1.21 5.45
C VAL A 24 -1.10 -1.07 6.52
N GLU A 25 -0.74 -0.74 7.76
CA GLU A 25 -1.72 -0.58 8.84
C GLU A 25 -2.76 0.50 8.54
N LYS A 26 -2.33 1.63 7.95
CA LYS A 26 -3.21 2.73 7.56
C LYS A 26 -4.15 2.35 6.41
N TYR A 27 -3.67 1.62 5.41
CA TYR A 27 -4.44 1.31 4.21
C TYR A 27 -5.17 -0.05 4.25
N ARG A 28 -4.84 -0.97 5.17
CA ARG A 28 -5.40 -2.34 5.22
C ARG A 28 -6.93 -2.38 5.16
N GLN A 29 -7.61 -1.54 5.94
CA GLN A 29 -9.06 -1.54 5.97
C GLN A 29 -9.68 -1.05 4.66
N ARG A 30 -9.03 -0.09 4.00
CA ARG A 30 -9.53 0.49 2.74
C ARG A 30 -9.31 -0.47 1.58
N VAL A 31 -8.12 -1.08 1.52
CA VAL A 31 -7.79 -2.11 0.53
C VAL A 31 -8.69 -3.32 0.69
N TRP A 32 -8.87 -3.81 1.93
CA TRP A 32 -9.77 -4.93 2.19
C TRP A 32 -11.23 -4.63 1.80
N ARG A 33 -11.74 -3.44 2.14
CA ARG A 33 -13.09 -3.02 1.71
C ARG A 33 -13.21 -2.98 0.19
N LEU A 34 -12.20 -2.48 -0.51
CA LEU A 34 -12.20 -2.47 -1.97
C LEU A 34 -12.20 -3.88 -2.54
N ALA A 35 -11.33 -4.76 -2.04
CA ALA A 35 -11.26 -6.16 -2.45
C ALA A 35 -12.59 -6.88 -2.22
N MET A 36 -13.21 -6.72 -1.04
CA MET A 36 -14.54 -7.25 -0.73
C MET A 36 -15.63 -6.78 -1.71
N ASN A 37 -15.56 -5.55 -2.21
CA ASN A 37 -16.53 -5.04 -3.19
C ASN A 37 -16.36 -5.70 -4.57
N VAL A 38 -15.14 -6.10 -4.92
CA VAL A 38 -14.81 -6.71 -6.21
C VAL A 38 -15.12 -8.20 -6.20
N VAL A 39 -14.56 -8.94 -5.24
CA VAL A 39 -14.62 -10.41 -5.21
C VAL A 39 -15.84 -10.97 -4.49
N ARG A 40 -16.45 -10.17 -3.60
CA ARG A 40 -17.63 -10.54 -2.78
C ARG A 40 -17.49 -11.82 -1.95
N ASP A 41 -16.25 -12.25 -1.74
CA ASP A 41 -15.87 -13.35 -0.86
C ASP A 41 -14.78 -12.87 0.11
N ARG A 42 -14.82 -13.36 1.35
CA ARG A 42 -13.90 -12.90 2.40
C ARG A 42 -12.50 -13.47 2.25
N GLU A 43 -12.38 -14.73 1.85
CA GLU A 43 -11.09 -15.41 1.69
C GLU A 43 -10.37 -14.85 0.47
N ASP A 44 -11.09 -14.70 -0.65
CA ASP A 44 -10.57 -14.13 -1.89
C ASP A 44 -10.22 -12.64 -1.71
N ALA A 45 -11.01 -11.88 -0.93
CA ALA A 45 -10.67 -10.48 -0.63
C ALA A 45 -9.41 -10.34 0.21
N TRP A 46 -9.12 -11.31 1.07
CA TRP A 46 -7.89 -11.33 1.85
C TRP A 46 -6.68 -11.59 0.96
N ASP A 47 -6.79 -12.55 0.04
CA ASP A 47 -5.75 -12.88 -0.94
C ASP A 47 -5.44 -11.68 -1.84
N VAL A 48 -6.47 -11.07 -2.43
CA VAL A 48 -6.34 -9.86 -3.28
C VAL A 48 -5.73 -8.70 -2.51
N ALA A 49 -6.11 -8.50 -1.24
CA ALA A 49 -5.55 -7.43 -0.43
C ALA A 49 -4.05 -7.66 -0.15
N GLN A 50 -3.64 -8.90 0.15
CA GLN A 50 -2.22 -9.22 0.33
C GLN A 50 -1.42 -9.03 -0.96
N GLU A 51 -1.90 -9.58 -2.08
CA GLU A 51 -1.31 -9.40 -3.41
C GLU A 51 -1.13 -7.90 -3.74
N ALA A 52 -2.14 -7.07 -3.44
CA ALA A 52 -2.07 -5.64 -3.67
C ALA A 52 -0.95 -4.98 -2.85
N PHE A 53 -0.77 -5.35 -1.58
CA PHE A 53 0.32 -4.83 -0.76
C PHE A 53 1.70 -5.30 -1.22
N VAL A 54 1.83 -6.57 -1.63
CA VAL A 54 3.09 -7.11 -2.19
C VAL A 54 3.47 -6.37 -3.46
N ARG A 55 2.52 -6.17 -4.38
CA ARG A 55 2.74 -5.41 -5.62
C ARG A 55 3.07 -3.95 -5.33
N ALA A 56 2.41 -3.34 -4.36
CA ALA A 56 2.70 -1.97 -3.93
C ALA A 56 4.14 -1.86 -3.40
N TRP A 57 4.58 -2.80 -2.55
CA TRP A 57 5.96 -2.85 -2.05
C TRP A 57 6.99 -3.00 -3.18
N GLN A 58 6.73 -3.88 -4.14
CA GLN A 58 7.63 -4.08 -5.28
C GLN A 58 7.68 -2.86 -6.21
N ALA A 59 6.56 -2.14 -6.37
CA ALA A 59 6.48 -0.95 -7.22
C ALA A 59 6.98 0.33 -6.52
N LEU A 60 6.93 0.39 -5.19
CA LEU A 60 7.23 1.59 -4.40
C LEU A 60 8.62 2.20 -4.67
N PRO A 61 9.71 1.41 -4.79
CA PRO A 61 11.05 1.93 -5.11
C PRO A 61 11.08 2.68 -6.44
N SER A 62 10.30 2.23 -7.42
CA SER A 62 10.19 2.86 -8.74
C SER A 62 9.06 3.91 -8.81
N PHE A 63 8.27 4.08 -7.75
CA PHE A 63 7.17 5.02 -7.71
C PHE A 63 7.71 6.45 -7.60
N ARG A 64 7.93 7.10 -8.75
CA ARG A 64 8.11 8.55 -8.77
C ARG A 64 6.75 9.16 -8.51
N GLY A 65 6.50 9.61 -7.28
CA GLY A 65 5.26 10.27 -6.88
C GLY A 65 4.97 11.47 -7.78
N SER A 66 4.29 11.21 -8.89
CA SER A 66 3.99 12.20 -9.91
C SER A 66 2.68 11.81 -10.58
N SER A 67 1.59 12.29 -10.00
CA SER A 67 0.51 12.83 -10.83
C SER A 67 0.72 14.34 -10.90
N ALA A 68 1.84 14.76 -11.51
CA ALA A 68 1.84 16.00 -12.28
C ALA A 68 1.48 15.60 -13.71
N SER A 69 0.18 15.42 -13.97
CA SER A 69 -0.35 15.53 -15.34
C SER A 69 -1.01 16.89 -15.45
N SER A 70 -0.60 17.62 -16.48
CA SER A 70 -1.20 18.88 -16.96
C SER A 70 -2.71 18.81 -17.15
#